data_AF-N6VQJ4-F1
#
_entry.id   AF-N6VQJ4-F1
#
_cell.length_a   1.000
_cell.length_b   1.000
_cell.length_c   1.000
_cell.angle_alpha   90.00
_cell.angle_beta   90.00
_cell.angle_gamma   90.00
#
_symmetry.space_group_name_H-M   'P 1'
#
loop_
_entity.id
_entity.type
_entity.pdbx_description
1 polymer ?
#
loop_
_entity_poly.entity_id
_entity_poly.type
_entity_poly.pdbx_seq_one_letter_code
_entity_poly.pdbx_strand_id
1 'polypeptide(L)'
;MGEHKQNLSLQSTAHFDVGQIAYLKKVCTDDLAKNFPDLPPMTPGITIWALFGETGYPIILSDERSIALAGANEHELQIVTLH
;
A
#
# COMPACT_ATOMS: atom_id res chain seq x y z
N MET A 1 37.22 16.87 22.03
CA MET A 1 36.02 17.42 21.39
C MET A 1 36.27 17.42 19.90
N GLY A 2 35.43 16.90 19.00
CA GLY A 2 34.19 16.12 19.13
C GLY A 2 33.78 15.66 17.71
N GLU A 3 33.37 14.41 17.53
CA GLU A 3 33.19 13.78 16.21
C GLU A 3 31.98 14.33 15.44
N HIS A 4 32.19 15.20 14.44
CA HIS A 4 31.12 15.65 13.52
C HIS A 4 30.88 14.64 12.39
N LYS A 5 30.40 13.44 12.73
CA LYS A 5 29.94 12.44 11.74
C LYS A 5 28.48 12.69 11.33
N GLN A 6 28.25 13.80 10.62
CA GLN A 6 26.95 14.06 10.00
C GLN A 6 26.83 13.22 8.73
N ASN A 7 26.05 12.13 8.84
CA ASN A 7 25.79 11.18 7.77
C ASN A 7 24.91 11.83 6.68
N LEU A 8 25.47 12.02 5.49
CA LEU A 8 24.74 12.45 4.28
C LEU A 8 24.38 11.21 3.44
N SER A 9 23.28 11.27 2.67
CA SER A 9 22.67 10.20 1.85
C SER A 9 22.08 9.05 2.68
N LEU A 10 20.85 8.56 2.46
CA LEU A 10 19.89 8.67 1.35
C LEU A 10 18.46 8.93 1.94
N GLN A 11 17.45 9.49 1.25
CA GLN A 11 17.38 10.02 -0.12
C GLN A 11 16.32 11.16 -0.22
N SER A 12 15.76 11.35 -1.42
CA SER A 12 14.68 12.24 -1.84
C SER A 12 13.31 11.99 -1.18
N THR A 13 12.86 12.89 -0.31
CA THR A 13 11.43 13.18 -0.16
C THR A 13 10.97 13.85 -1.45
N ALA A 14 10.50 13.04 -2.40
CA ALA A 14 10.04 13.52 -3.68
C ALA A 14 8.92 14.55 -3.49
N HIS A 15 8.90 15.54 -4.39
CA HIS A 15 7.88 16.57 -4.51
C HIS A 15 6.50 15.94 -4.33
N PHE A 16 5.86 16.17 -3.18
CA PHE A 16 4.59 15.54 -2.85
C PHE A 16 3.48 16.31 -3.54
N ASP A 17 3.35 16.07 -4.84
CA ASP A 17 2.22 16.51 -5.63
C ASP A 17 0.93 15.86 -5.09
N VAL A 18 -0.19 16.56 -5.25
CA VAL A 18 -1.42 16.40 -4.44
C VAL A 18 -2.29 15.20 -4.86
N GLY A 19 -1.66 14.07 -5.16
CA GLY A 19 -2.30 12.79 -5.44
C GLY A 19 -2.49 11.95 -4.17
N GLN A 20 -3.65 11.30 -4.03
CA GLN A 20 -3.95 10.42 -2.89
C GLN A 20 -2.91 9.30 -2.79
N ILE A 21 -2.29 9.15 -1.61
CA ILE A 21 -1.31 8.08 -1.39
C ILE A 21 -2.03 6.75 -1.28
N ALA A 22 -1.58 5.77 -2.08
CA ALA A 22 -1.99 4.39 -1.91
C ALA A 22 -0.77 3.49 -1.66
N TYR A 23 -0.87 2.59 -0.68
CA TYR A 23 0.19 1.66 -0.28
C TYR A 23 -0.19 0.23 -0.64
N LEU A 24 0.61 -0.42 -1.49
CA LEU A 24 0.36 -1.79 -1.92
C LEU A 24 1.08 -2.79 -1.00
N LYS A 25 0.33 -3.64 -0.29
CA LYS A 25 0.87 -4.61 0.68
C LYS A 25 0.24 -6.00 0.50
N LYS A 26 1.02 -7.06 0.72
CA LYS A 26 0.49 -8.43 0.83
C LYS A 26 -0.19 -8.63 2.19
N VAL A 27 -1.42 -9.11 2.17
CA VAL A 27 -2.23 -9.41 3.37
C VAL A 27 -2.95 -10.76 3.21
N CYS A 28 -3.27 -11.42 4.31
CA CYS A 28 -4.09 -12.62 4.30
C CYS A 28 -5.56 -12.22 4.29
N THR A 29 -6.42 -12.87 3.49
CA THR A 29 -7.86 -12.59 3.50
C THR A 29 -8.53 -12.92 4.84
N ASP A 30 -7.98 -13.86 5.62
CA ASP A 30 -8.47 -14.15 6.98
C ASP A 30 -8.21 -12.98 7.95
N ASP A 31 -7.04 -12.36 7.87
CA ASP A 31 -6.70 -11.15 8.63
C ASP A 31 -7.55 -9.96 8.16
N LEU A 32 -7.68 -9.79 6.84
CA LEU A 32 -8.47 -8.71 6.27
C LEU A 32 -9.96 -8.80 6.65
N ALA A 33 -10.56 -10.00 6.59
CA ALA A 33 -11.95 -10.22 7.01
C ALA A 33 -12.16 -10.03 8.52
N LYS A 34 -11.12 -10.25 9.35
CA LYS A 34 -11.16 -9.98 10.80
C LYS A 34 -11.06 -8.48 11.12
N ASN A 35 -10.21 -7.75 10.40
CA ASN A 35 -10.02 -6.30 10.62
C ASN A 35 -11.11 -5.46 9.93
N PHE A 36 -11.63 -5.91 8.80
CA PHE A 36 -12.61 -5.21 7.97
C PHE A 36 -13.82 -6.12 7.65
N PRO A 37 -14.71 -6.39 8.63
CA PRO A 37 -15.88 -7.27 8.45
C PRO A 37 -16.97 -6.70 7.52
N ASP A 38 -16.84 -5.44 7.09
CA ASP A 38 -17.72 -4.77 6.11
C ASP A 38 -17.40 -5.15 4.65
N LEU A 39 -16.21 -5.74 4.41
CA LEU A 39 -15.78 -6.12 3.07
C LEU A 39 -16.61 -7.29 2.51
N PRO A 40 -16.77 -7.38 1.18
CA PRO A 40 -17.47 -8.49 0.54
C PRO A 40 -16.80 -9.85 0.86
N PRO A 41 -17.57 -10.95 0.87
CA PRO A 41 -17.03 -12.27 1.17
C PRO A 41 -15.98 -12.67 0.13
N MET A 42 -14.74 -12.83 0.60
CA MET A 42 -13.59 -13.26 -0.20
C MET A 42 -13.11 -14.64 0.26
N THR A 43 -12.37 -15.33 -0.62
CA THR A 43 -11.75 -16.62 -0.32
C THR A 43 -10.84 -16.53 0.91
N PRO A 44 -11.14 -17.19 2.04
CA PRO A 44 -10.29 -17.15 3.23
C PRO A 44 -9.03 -18.02 3.04
N GLY A 45 -7.97 -17.70 3.79
CA GLY A 45 -6.75 -18.51 3.81
C GLY A 45 -5.80 -18.36 2.62
N ILE A 46 -6.01 -17.38 1.74
CA ILE A 46 -5.05 -17.01 0.69
C ILE A 46 -4.36 -15.68 1.03
N THR A 47 -3.17 -15.47 0.45
CA THR A 47 -2.48 -14.17 0.53
C THR A 47 -2.77 -13.38 -0.74
N ILE A 48 -3.37 -12.20 -0.59
CA ILE A 48 -3.70 -11.29 -1.68
C ILE A 48 -2.87 -10.01 -1.56
N TRP A 49 -2.79 -9.25 -2.65
CA TRP A 49 -2.34 -7.88 -2.65
C TRP A 49 -3.51 -6.95 -2.35
N ALA A 50 -3.36 -6.15 -1.31
CA ALA A 50 -4.29 -5.10 -0.93
C ALA A 50 -3.64 -3.73 -1.12
N LEU A 51 -4.35 -2.85 -1.81
CA LEU A 51 -4.03 -1.44 -1.95
C LEU A 51 -4.79 -0.66 -0.87
N PHE A 52 -4.05 -0.11 0.09
CA PHE A 52 -4.62 0.71 1.15
C PHE A 52 -4.49 2.18 0.79
N GLY A 53 -5.56 2.97 0.96
CA GLY A 53 -5.50 4.42 0.83
C GLY A 53 -4.78 5.09 1.99
N GLU A 54 -4.65 6.42 1.92
CA GLU A 54 -4.09 7.28 2.98
C GLU A 54 -4.75 7.09 4.35
N THR A 55 -6.04 6.70 4.38
CA THR A 55 -6.82 6.44 5.58
C THR A 55 -6.56 5.06 6.21
N GLY A 56 -5.76 4.21 5.56
CA GLY A 56 -5.55 2.82 5.95
C GLY A 56 -6.70 1.88 5.59
N TYR A 57 -7.73 2.34 4.88
CA TYR A 57 -8.77 1.46 4.33
C TYR A 57 -8.31 0.80 3.02
N PRO A 58 -8.58 -0.50 2.81
CA PRO A 58 -8.35 -1.16 1.53
C PRO A 58 -9.31 -0.62 0.47
N ILE A 59 -8.75 -0.12 -0.63
CA ILE A 59 -9.52 0.35 -1.79
C ILE A 59 -9.62 -0.75 -2.84
N ILE A 60 -8.52 -1.48 -3.08
CA ILE A 60 -8.44 -2.51 -4.14
C ILE A 60 -7.80 -3.77 -3.58
N LEU A 61 -8.36 -4.92 -3.94
CA LEU A 61 -8.00 -6.24 -3.44
C LEU A 61 -7.86 -7.19 -4.63
N SER A 62 -6.72 -7.89 -4.75
CA SER A 62 -6.50 -8.85 -5.85
C SER A 62 -5.49 -9.90 -5.44
N ASP A 63 -5.68 -11.15 -5.86
CA ASP A 63 -4.70 -12.23 -5.67
C ASP A 63 -3.37 -11.94 -6.39
N GLU A 64 -3.42 -11.28 -7.55
CA GLU A 64 -2.24 -10.90 -8.32
C GLU A 64 -1.84 -9.42 -8.15
N ARG A 65 -0.53 -9.18 -8.06
CA ARG A 65 0.06 -7.83 -7.96
C ARG A 65 -0.32 -6.94 -9.15
N SER A 66 -0.32 -7.52 -10.35
CA SER A 66 -0.55 -6.80 -11.62
C SER A 66 -1.99 -6.32 -11.71
N ILE A 67 -2.95 -7.13 -11.25
CA ILE A 67 -4.37 -6.75 -11.17
C ILE A 67 -4.56 -5.61 -10.15
N ALA A 68 -3.96 -5.71 -8.96
CA ALA A 68 -4.04 -4.62 -7.96
C ALA A 68 -3.37 -3.32 -8.44
N LEU A 69 -2.27 -3.42 -9.20
CA LEU A 69 -1.59 -2.29 -9.84
C LEU A 69 -2.43 -1.67 -10.96
N ALA A 70 -3.03 -2.50 -11.82
CA ALA A 70 -3.94 -2.05 -12.88
C ALA A 70 -5.15 -1.33 -12.28
N GLY A 71 -5.79 -1.91 -11.27
CA GLY A 71 -6.90 -1.27 -10.57
C GLY A 71 -6.54 0.10 -9.99
N ALA A 72 -5.34 0.27 -9.42
CA ALA A 72 -4.92 1.56 -8.91
C ALA A 72 -4.80 2.62 -10.02
N ASN A 73 -4.26 2.22 -11.17
CA ASN A 73 -4.16 3.07 -12.36
C ASN A 73 -5.55 3.46 -12.89
N GLU A 74 -6.50 2.52 -12.95
CA GLU A 74 -7.89 2.79 -13.34
C GLU A 74 -8.62 3.73 -12.35
N HIS A 75 -8.21 3.75 -11.09
CA HIS A 75 -8.75 4.62 -10.04
C HIS A 75 -7.94 5.91 -9.83
N GLU A 76 -6.97 6.22 -10.70
CA GLU A 76 -6.06 7.38 -10.60
C GLU A 76 -5.25 7.46 -9.27
N LEU A 77 -5.09 6.32 -8.58
CA LEU A 77 -4.41 6.23 -7.28
C LEU A 77 -2.89 6.12 -7.45
N GLN A 78 -2.16 7.06 -6.83
CA GLN A 78 -0.71 7.04 -6.83
C GLN A 78 -0.19 5.95 -5.87
N ILE A 79 0.14 4.76 -6.41
CA ILE A 79 0.78 3.73 -5.61
C ILE A 79 2.21 4.14 -5.25
N VAL A 80 2.44 4.39 -3.96
CA VAL A 80 3.80 4.42 -3.42
C VAL A 80 4.17 2.99 -2.99
N THR A 81 5.19 2.44 -3.62
CA THR A 81 5.82 1.19 -3.16
C THR A 81 6.88 1.58 -2.14
N LEU A 82 6.65 1.25 -0.86
CA LEU A 82 7.73 1.31 0.14
C LEU A 82 8.80 0.28 -0.27
N HIS A 83 10.05 0.74 -0.40
CA HIS A 83 11.22 -0.08 -0.73
C HIS A 83 12.01 -0.43 0.53
#